data_AF-A0A3N1MQI1-F1
#
_entry.id   AF-A0A3N1MQI1-F1
#
_cell.length_a   1.000
_cell.length_b   1.000
_cell.length_c   1.000
_cell.angle_alpha   90.00
_cell.angle_beta   90.00
_cell.angle_gamma   90.00
#
_symmetry.space_group_name_H-M   'P 1'
#
loop_
_entity.id
_entity.type
_entity.pdbx_description
1 polymer ?
#
loop_
_entity_poly.entity_id
_entity_poly.type
_entity_poly.pdbx_seq_one_letter_code
_entity_poly.pdbx_strand_id
1 'polypeptide(L)'
;MNGRPGFVRLFAGVIGAVIVSAVALTGCSDGDAAPRASASAHPTGASTTPRANPTTDAAEYFSILRRPVTAADALPEEDRTTAAADMVPGSARFAVEHDGTTYWIATVADGGACLIARNGDPDSADNYAVCGGGQVLQPASVITSMIDEQEHQTVLVSDGYTSVGADPLQELAPNVWVSAPGD
;
A
#
# COMPACT_ATOMS: atom_id res chain seq x y z
N MET A 1 25.00 -4.65 50.46
CA MET A 1 25.34 -5.65 49.43
C MET A 1 24.56 -5.33 48.17
N ASN A 2 25.29 -5.09 47.08
CA ASN A 2 24.93 -5.19 45.64
C ASN A 2 23.77 -4.29 45.15
N GLY A 3 23.96 -3.21 44.38
CA GLY A 3 24.88 -3.02 43.25
C GLY A 3 24.09 -3.14 41.95
N ARG A 4 23.50 -2.04 41.45
CA ARG A 4 22.87 -1.98 40.11
C ARG A 4 23.95 -1.59 39.08
N PRO A 5 24.29 -2.45 38.09
CA PRO A 5 25.09 -2.02 36.96
C PRO A 5 24.18 -1.37 35.91
N GLY A 6 24.60 -0.20 35.42
CA GLY A 6 24.01 0.45 34.25
C GLY A 6 24.44 -0.21 32.96
N PHE A 7 23.71 0.07 31.88
CA PHE A 7 24.20 -0.08 30.51
C PHE A 7 23.57 0.99 29.63
N VAL A 8 24.32 2.07 29.44
CA VAL A 8 24.19 2.99 28.30
C VAL A 8 24.85 2.28 27.12
N ARG A 9 24.13 2.06 26.01
CA ARG A 9 24.72 1.64 24.75
C ARG A 9 24.64 2.78 23.74
N LEU A 10 25.76 3.52 23.65
CA LEU A 10 26.12 4.29 22.46
C LEU A 10 26.30 3.32 21.29
N PHE A 11 25.67 3.61 20.15
CA PHE A 11 26.10 3.06 18.87
C PHE A 11 26.70 4.16 18.01
N ALA A 12 27.93 3.89 17.57
CA ALA A 12 28.81 4.77 16.85
C ALA A 12 28.57 4.70 15.33
N GLY A 13 28.62 5.88 14.70
CA GLY A 13 29.32 6.22 13.44
C GLY A 13 29.23 5.32 12.21
N VAL A 14 28.71 5.90 11.12
CA VAL A 14 29.20 5.61 9.76
C VAL A 14 29.37 6.93 9.01
N ILE A 15 30.62 7.26 8.68
CA ILE A 15 31.01 8.38 7.81
C ILE A 15 31.17 7.80 6.40
N GLY A 16 30.30 8.20 5.46
CA GLY A 16 30.35 7.80 4.05
C GLY A 16 31.06 8.86 3.20
N ALA A 17 32.05 8.42 2.43
CA ALA A 17 33.09 9.20 1.78
C ALA A 17 32.63 10.02 0.55
N VAL A 18 33.30 11.16 0.35
CA VAL A 18 33.23 12.05 -0.83
C VAL A 18 34.13 11.48 -1.93
N ILE A 19 33.58 11.29 -3.14
CA ILE A 19 34.38 10.98 -4.34
C ILE A 19 34.42 12.23 -5.22
N VAL A 20 35.59 12.87 -5.27
CA VAL A 20 35.99 13.85 -6.30
C VAL A 20 36.78 13.09 -7.35
N SER A 21 36.48 13.30 -8.63
CA SER A 21 37.35 12.87 -9.73
C SER A 21 37.25 13.83 -10.91
N ALA A 22 38.40 13.99 -11.55
CA ALA A 22 38.90 15.22 -12.14
C ALA A 22 38.48 15.49 -13.59
N VAL A 23 38.59 16.76 -13.97
CA VAL A 23 38.51 17.28 -15.34
C VAL A 23 39.79 16.93 -16.09
N ALA A 24 39.67 16.46 -17.33
CA ALA A 24 40.75 16.52 -18.33
C ALA A 24 40.21 17.12 -19.63
N LEU A 25 40.72 18.31 -19.97
CA LEU A 25 40.59 18.98 -21.26
C LEU A 25 41.80 18.60 -22.14
N THR A 26 41.57 18.43 -23.44
CA THR A 26 42.48 18.60 -24.61
C THR A 26 41.86 17.79 -25.77
N GLY A 27 41.81 18.20 -27.03
CA GLY A 27 42.32 19.37 -27.76
C GLY A 27 41.82 19.30 -29.21
N CYS A 28 41.89 20.42 -29.92
CA CYS A 28 41.36 20.67 -31.26
C CYS A 28 42.11 19.95 -32.41
N SER A 29 41.43 19.78 -33.55
CA SER A 29 42.01 19.86 -34.89
C SER A 29 40.94 20.34 -35.89
N ASP A 30 41.23 21.46 -36.55
CA ASP A 30 40.47 22.06 -37.65
C ASP A 30 40.50 21.19 -38.93
N GLY A 31 39.53 21.38 -39.82
CA GLY A 31 39.70 21.00 -41.23
C GLY A 31 38.44 20.61 -42.01
N ASP A 32 37.95 21.58 -42.77
CA ASP A 32 36.85 21.56 -43.76
C ASP A 32 36.89 20.40 -44.78
N ALA A 33 35.76 19.73 -45.01
CA ALA A 33 35.41 19.03 -46.26
C ALA A 33 33.95 18.53 -46.24
N ALA A 34 33.00 19.32 -46.73
CA ALA A 34 31.80 18.77 -47.35
C ALA A 34 32.16 18.37 -48.81
N PRO A 35 31.70 17.20 -49.32
CA PRO A 35 30.39 17.26 -49.99
C PRO A 35 29.56 15.96 -50.03
N ARG A 36 28.27 16.19 -50.30
CA ARG A 36 27.26 15.32 -50.96
C ARG A 36 26.47 14.31 -50.11
N ALA A 37 25.16 14.54 -50.16
CA ALA A 37 24.08 13.72 -49.67
C ALA A 37 24.02 12.33 -50.33
N SER A 38 23.62 11.32 -49.55
CA SER A 38 22.79 10.20 -50.00
C SER A 38 22.05 9.62 -48.80
N ALA A 39 20.74 9.39 -49.00
CA ALA A 39 19.75 9.10 -47.98
C ALA A 39 19.83 7.67 -47.44
N SER A 40 19.66 7.53 -46.12
CA SER A 40 18.87 6.47 -45.45
C SER A 40 18.92 6.72 -43.95
N ALA A 41 18.13 7.69 -43.47
CA ALA A 41 17.82 7.77 -42.05
C ALA A 41 16.76 6.70 -41.78
N HIS A 42 17.17 5.54 -41.26
CA HIS A 42 16.28 4.77 -40.40
C HIS A 42 16.06 5.64 -39.14
N PRO A 43 14.83 6.06 -38.82
CA PRO A 43 14.58 6.57 -37.49
C PRO A 43 14.62 5.37 -36.55
N THR A 44 15.77 5.15 -35.92
CA THR A 44 15.86 4.46 -34.62
C THR A 44 15.22 5.38 -33.59
N GLY A 45 13.91 5.53 -33.65
CA GLY A 45 13.09 6.21 -32.68
C GLY A 45 12.38 5.17 -31.83
N ALA A 46 13.15 4.36 -31.09
CA ALA A 46 12.59 3.64 -29.96
C ALA A 46 12.19 4.72 -28.93
N SER A 47 10.97 5.23 -29.07
CA SER A 47 10.30 5.90 -27.97
C SER A 47 10.12 4.86 -26.90
N THR A 48 11.08 4.74 -25.99
CA THR A 48 10.83 4.17 -24.67
C THR A 48 9.93 5.16 -23.96
N THR A 49 8.63 5.11 -24.28
CA THR A 49 7.61 5.56 -23.36
C THR A 49 7.95 4.88 -22.03
N PRO A 50 8.12 5.62 -20.92
CA PRO A 50 8.21 5.00 -19.62
C PRO A 50 6.98 4.10 -19.52
N ARG A 51 7.19 2.78 -19.51
CA ARG A 51 6.13 1.85 -19.14
C ARG A 51 5.75 2.28 -17.74
N ALA A 52 4.56 2.85 -17.57
CA ALA A 52 3.99 2.98 -16.24
C ALA A 52 4.14 1.60 -15.62
N ASN A 53 4.89 1.49 -14.52
CA ASN A 53 4.88 0.27 -13.73
C ASN A 53 3.42 -0.10 -13.55
N PRO A 54 2.99 -1.34 -13.88
CA PRO A 54 1.62 -1.72 -13.63
C PRO A 54 1.41 -1.54 -12.14
N THR A 55 0.71 -0.48 -11.77
CA THR A 55 0.22 -0.31 -10.42
C THR A 55 -0.70 -1.50 -10.22
N THR A 56 -0.34 -2.38 -9.28
CA THR A 56 -1.07 -3.61 -9.02
C THR A 56 -2.56 -3.27 -8.87
N ASP A 57 -3.43 -3.89 -9.67
CA ASP A 57 -4.86 -3.63 -9.57
C ASP A 57 -5.40 -4.42 -8.37
N ALA A 58 -5.74 -3.72 -7.29
CA ALA A 58 -6.31 -4.33 -6.10
C ALA A 58 -7.53 -5.21 -6.41
N ALA A 59 -8.28 -4.91 -7.47
CA ALA A 59 -9.44 -5.70 -7.88
C ALA A 59 -9.08 -7.14 -8.28
N GLU A 60 -7.83 -7.43 -8.66
CA GLU A 60 -7.35 -8.78 -8.93
C GLU A 60 -7.24 -9.63 -7.66
N TYR A 61 -7.01 -8.99 -6.51
CA TYR A 61 -6.78 -9.64 -5.21
C TYR A 61 -8.00 -9.56 -4.28
N PHE A 62 -8.97 -8.70 -4.60
CA PHE A 62 -10.17 -8.47 -3.81
C PHE A 62 -11.40 -8.49 -4.71
N SER A 63 -12.05 -9.65 -4.78
CA SER A 63 -13.28 -9.84 -5.58
C SER A 63 -14.39 -8.85 -5.24
N ILE A 64 -14.47 -8.41 -3.99
CA ILE A 64 -15.42 -7.39 -3.54
C ILE A 64 -15.29 -6.08 -4.34
N LEU A 65 -14.08 -5.68 -4.74
CA LEU A 65 -13.83 -4.43 -5.48
C LEU A 65 -14.35 -4.48 -6.92
N ARG A 66 -14.55 -5.68 -7.48
CA ARG A 66 -15.09 -5.89 -8.84
C ARG A 66 -16.62 -5.81 -8.90
N ARG A 67 -17.30 -5.83 -7.76
CA ARG A 67 -18.77 -5.84 -7.75
C ARG A 67 -19.35 -4.48 -8.16
N PRO A 68 -20.53 -4.46 -8.78
CA PRO A 68 -21.25 -3.22 -9.06
C PRO A 68 -21.44 -2.37 -7.80
N VAL A 69 -21.31 -1.05 -7.96
CA VAL A 69 -21.56 -0.08 -6.88
C VAL A 69 -23.04 -0.07 -6.52
N THR A 70 -23.33 0.00 -5.23
CA THR A 70 -24.66 0.08 -4.63
C THR A 70 -24.71 1.21 -3.60
N ALA A 71 -25.90 1.54 -3.10
CA ALA A 71 -26.07 2.58 -2.09
C ALA A 71 -25.34 2.27 -0.76
N ALA A 72 -25.18 0.99 -0.41
CA ALA A 72 -24.45 0.57 0.80
C ALA A 72 -22.94 0.88 0.73
N ASP A 73 -22.41 1.09 -0.47
CA ASP A 73 -20.98 1.35 -0.69
C ASP A 73 -20.56 2.79 -0.39
N ALA A 74 -21.54 3.65 -0.08
CA ALA A 74 -21.27 5.03 0.29
C ALA A 74 -20.62 5.09 1.68
N LEU A 75 -19.42 5.67 1.74
CA LEU A 75 -18.80 6.08 2.99
C LEU A 75 -19.50 7.33 3.56
N PRO A 76 -19.55 7.48 4.90
CA PRO A 76 -19.91 8.73 5.57
C PRO A 76 -19.07 9.91 5.02
N GLU A 77 -19.64 11.11 4.97
CA GLU A 77 -19.03 12.28 4.31
C GLU A 77 -17.70 12.69 4.97
N GLU A 78 -17.64 12.60 6.30
CA GLU A 78 -16.46 12.85 7.13
C GLU A 78 -15.25 11.99 6.73
N ASP A 79 -15.48 10.76 6.27
CA ASP A 79 -14.44 9.77 6.02
C ASP A 79 -13.91 9.84 4.60
N ARG A 80 -14.63 10.54 3.74
CA ARG A 80 -14.16 10.92 2.41
C ARG A 80 -13.03 11.95 2.46
N THR A 81 -12.64 12.43 3.64
CA THR A 81 -11.59 13.44 3.80
C THR A 81 -10.40 12.96 4.65
N THR A 82 -10.64 12.10 5.66
CA THR A 82 -9.62 11.66 6.63
C THR A 82 -8.99 10.31 6.27
N ALA A 83 -9.80 9.32 5.88
CA ALA A 83 -9.31 8.05 5.34
C ALA A 83 -8.88 8.18 3.87
N ALA A 84 -9.30 9.24 3.20
CA ALA A 84 -9.37 9.32 1.75
C ALA A 84 -8.16 9.94 1.04
N ALA A 85 -7.14 10.40 1.77
CA ALA A 85 -6.00 11.06 1.14
C ALA A 85 -5.35 10.17 0.04
N ASP A 86 -5.31 8.85 0.29
CA ASP A 86 -4.68 7.88 -0.62
C ASP A 86 -5.69 6.96 -1.32
N MET A 87 -6.97 7.01 -0.95
CA MET A 87 -8.00 6.15 -1.54
C MET A 87 -8.47 6.66 -2.90
N VAL A 88 -8.75 5.74 -3.81
CA VAL A 88 -9.44 6.06 -5.07
C VAL A 88 -10.90 6.42 -4.75
N PRO A 89 -11.38 7.63 -5.11
CA PRO A 89 -12.76 8.03 -4.83
C PRO A 89 -13.78 7.08 -5.45
N GLY A 90 -14.82 6.71 -4.68
CA GLY A 90 -15.87 5.78 -5.14
C GLY A 90 -15.45 4.32 -5.30
N SER A 91 -14.21 3.97 -4.91
CA SER A 91 -13.75 2.58 -4.93
C SER A 91 -14.25 1.74 -3.75
N ALA A 92 -14.71 2.38 -2.68
CA ALA A 92 -15.18 1.70 -1.48
C ALA A 92 -16.32 0.72 -1.80
N ARG A 93 -16.30 -0.43 -1.12
CA ARG A 93 -17.32 -1.47 -1.19
C ARG A 93 -17.61 -1.96 0.22
N PHE A 94 -18.87 -1.90 0.62
CA PHE A 94 -19.38 -2.45 1.87
C PHE A 94 -19.06 -3.94 2.00
N ALA A 95 -18.34 -4.32 3.04
CA ALA A 95 -18.04 -5.72 3.33
C ALA A 95 -19.14 -6.32 4.21
N VAL A 96 -19.34 -5.76 5.40
CA VAL A 96 -20.24 -6.29 6.43
C VAL A 96 -20.51 -5.24 7.50
N GLU A 97 -21.62 -5.40 8.22
CA GLU A 97 -21.87 -4.76 9.51
C GLU A 97 -21.82 -5.83 10.59
N HIS A 98 -21.03 -5.61 11.63
CA HIS A 98 -20.86 -6.53 12.75
C HIS A 98 -20.72 -5.75 14.05
N ASP A 99 -21.49 -6.12 15.07
CA ASP A 99 -21.50 -5.48 16.39
C ASP A 99 -21.62 -3.94 16.37
N GLY A 100 -22.39 -3.40 15.42
CA GLY A 100 -22.60 -1.96 15.26
C GLY A 100 -21.48 -1.22 14.52
N THR A 101 -20.45 -1.94 14.07
CA THR A 101 -19.37 -1.42 13.24
C THR A 101 -19.54 -1.89 11.80
N THR A 102 -19.56 -0.94 10.87
CA THR A 102 -19.63 -1.20 9.44
C THR A 102 -18.22 -1.22 8.85
N TYR A 103 -17.95 -2.20 7.99
CA TYR A 103 -16.66 -2.37 7.33
C TYR A 103 -16.78 -2.15 5.82
N TRP A 104 -15.80 -1.45 5.25
CA TRP A 104 -15.63 -1.30 3.80
C TRP A 104 -14.21 -1.64 3.38
N ILE A 105 -14.08 -2.05 2.12
CA ILE A 105 -12.80 -2.23 1.45
C ILE A 105 -12.72 -1.25 0.29
N ALA A 106 -11.61 -0.52 0.18
CA ALA A 106 -11.39 0.47 -0.87
C ALA A 106 -10.02 0.29 -1.53
N THR A 107 -9.87 0.78 -2.76
CA THR A 107 -8.60 0.78 -3.49
C THR A 107 -7.75 1.98 -3.10
N VAL A 108 -6.45 1.78 -3.00
CA VAL A 108 -5.45 2.87 -2.85
C VAL A 108 -4.90 3.23 -4.23
N ALA A 109 -4.62 4.52 -4.46
CA ALA A 109 -4.13 5.01 -5.76
C ALA A 109 -2.82 4.34 -6.23
N ASP A 110 -2.03 3.80 -5.29
CA ASP A 110 -0.78 3.09 -5.55
C ASP A 110 -0.95 1.56 -5.66
N GLY A 111 -2.18 1.06 -5.78
CA GLY A 111 -2.48 -0.35 -6.02
C GLY A 111 -2.76 -1.20 -4.78
N GLY A 112 -2.68 -0.59 -3.60
CA GLY A 112 -3.05 -1.23 -2.34
C GLY A 112 -4.56 -1.30 -2.11
N ALA A 113 -4.93 -1.76 -0.91
CA ALA A 113 -6.30 -1.71 -0.41
C ALA A 113 -6.35 -1.18 1.02
N CYS A 114 -7.48 -0.56 1.37
CA CYS A 114 -7.80 -0.10 2.71
C CYS A 114 -8.92 -0.92 3.31
N LEU A 115 -8.81 -1.21 4.60
CA LEU A 115 -9.91 -1.60 5.46
C LEU A 115 -10.38 -0.37 6.22
N ILE A 116 -11.67 -0.11 6.16
CA ILE A 116 -12.31 1.03 6.80
C ILE A 116 -13.36 0.46 7.74
N ALA A 117 -13.36 0.92 8.98
CA ALA A 117 -14.35 0.56 9.99
C ALA A 117 -15.02 1.82 10.50
N ARG A 118 -16.35 1.79 10.66
CA ARG A 118 -17.13 2.87 11.25
C ARG A 118 -18.22 2.37 12.18
N ASN A 119 -18.18 2.87 13.40
CA ASN A 119 -19.25 2.83 14.37
C ASN A 119 -20.10 4.11 14.28
N GLY A 120 -21.35 4.05 14.74
CA GLY A 120 -22.24 5.21 14.75
C GLY A 120 -21.84 6.33 15.72
N ASP A 121 -21.00 6.02 16.72
CA ASP A 121 -20.37 7.02 17.59
C ASP A 121 -19.11 7.60 16.91
N PRO A 122 -19.07 8.90 16.57
CA PRO A 122 -17.92 9.51 15.90
C PRO A 122 -16.62 9.46 16.72
N ASP A 123 -16.72 9.36 18.04
CA ASP A 123 -15.57 9.30 18.95
C ASP A 123 -15.15 7.86 19.28
N SER A 124 -15.79 6.85 18.68
CA SER A 124 -15.44 5.45 18.91
C SER A 124 -14.02 5.12 18.41
N ALA A 125 -13.28 4.35 19.20
CA ALA A 125 -12.00 3.78 18.81
C ALA A 125 -12.13 2.76 17.65
N ASP A 126 -13.33 2.25 17.39
CA ASP A 126 -13.62 1.37 16.25
C ASP A 126 -13.66 2.11 14.92
N ASN A 127 -13.63 3.46 14.95
CA ASN A 127 -13.52 4.28 13.75
C ASN A 127 -12.07 4.35 13.28
N TYR A 128 -11.75 3.63 12.22
CA TYR A 128 -10.41 3.67 11.65
C TYR A 128 -10.41 3.42 10.14
N ALA A 129 -9.28 3.77 9.51
CA ALA A 129 -8.93 3.32 8.18
C ALA A 129 -7.46 2.90 8.19
N VAL A 130 -7.18 1.68 7.75
CA VAL A 130 -5.83 1.15 7.65
C VAL A 130 -5.62 0.60 6.25
N CYS A 131 -4.56 1.05 5.59
CA CYS A 131 -4.24 0.70 4.21
C CYS A 131 -2.95 -0.13 4.15
N GLY A 132 -2.85 -1.00 3.15
CA GLY A 132 -1.67 -1.84 2.94
C GLY A 132 -1.59 -2.39 1.52
N GLY A 133 -0.52 -3.14 1.27
CA GLY A 133 -0.25 -3.75 -0.04
C GLY A 133 0.48 -2.83 -1.01
N GLY A 134 0.10 -1.56 -1.13
CA GLY A 134 0.70 -0.62 -2.07
C GLY A 134 0.98 -1.25 -3.45
N GLN A 135 2.23 -1.13 -3.93
CA GLN A 135 2.64 -1.73 -5.21
C GLN A 135 2.74 -3.27 -5.20
N VAL A 136 2.68 -3.93 -4.04
CA VAL A 136 2.91 -5.38 -3.90
C VAL A 136 1.80 -6.02 -3.06
N LEU A 137 0.69 -6.38 -3.72
CA LEU A 137 -0.29 -7.29 -3.14
C LEU A 137 0.12 -8.74 -3.39
N GLN A 138 -0.05 -9.58 -2.36
CA GLN A 138 0.16 -11.02 -2.45
C GLN A 138 -1.21 -11.72 -2.45
N PRO A 139 -1.38 -12.82 -3.21
CA PRO A 139 -2.60 -13.62 -3.16
C PRO A 139 -2.63 -14.46 -1.86
N ALA A 140 -3.83 -14.78 -1.38
CA ALA A 140 -4.05 -15.62 -0.21
C ALA A 140 -3.23 -15.21 1.04
N SER A 141 -3.14 -13.91 1.32
CA SER A 141 -2.29 -13.36 2.38
C SER A 141 -3.00 -12.28 3.19
N VAL A 142 -2.51 -12.05 4.41
CA VAL A 142 -2.82 -10.84 5.18
C VAL A 142 -2.18 -9.62 4.51
N ILE A 143 -2.99 -8.61 4.19
CA ILE A 143 -2.54 -7.38 3.54
C ILE A 143 -2.26 -6.29 4.56
N THR A 144 -3.15 -6.14 5.54
CA THR A 144 -2.97 -5.21 6.66
C THR A 144 -3.88 -5.62 7.83
N SER A 145 -3.66 -5.03 9.00
CA SER A 145 -4.50 -5.27 10.18
C SER A 145 -4.58 -4.05 11.08
N MET A 146 -5.65 -4.00 11.86
CA MET A 146 -5.83 -3.11 13.00
C MET A 146 -5.89 -3.95 14.28
N ILE A 147 -5.28 -3.49 15.36
CA ILE A 147 -5.40 -4.08 16.71
C ILE A 147 -5.96 -3.02 17.64
N ASP A 148 -7.12 -3.27 18.22
CA ASP A 148 -7.80 -2.32 19.11
C ASP A 148 -7.15 -2.27 20.50
N GLU A 149 -7.68 -1.40 21.37
CA GLU A 149 -7.18 -1.26 22.74
C GLU A 149 -7.39 -2.51 23.61
N GLN A 150 -8.24 -3.43 23.17
CA GLN A 150 -8.55 -4.71 23.82
C GLN A 150 -7.74 -5.87 23.22
N GLU A 151 -6.76 -5.56 22.35
CA GLU A 151 -5.95 -6.51 21.60
C GLU A 151 -6.74 -7.37 20.59
N HIS A 152 -7.98 -6.99 20.26
CA HIS A 152 -8.71 -7.62 19.17
C HIS A 152 -8.15 -7.17 17.83
N GLN A 153 -7.78 -8.14 16.99
CA GLN A 153 -7.24 -7.89 15.68
C GLN A 153 -8.34 -7.99 14.63
N THR A 154 -8.48 -6.98 13.77
CA THR A 154 -9.23 -7.05 12.52
C THR A 154 -8.27 -6.98 11.34
N VAL A 155 -8.45 -7.85 10.35
CA VAL A 155 -7.48 -8.14 9.30
C VAL A 155 -8.14 -8.02 7.93
N LEU A 156 -7.47 -7.32 7.03
CA LEU A 156 -7.76 -7.34 5.60
C LEU A 156 -6.92 -8.42 4.93
N VAL A 157 -7.57 -9.37 4.28
CA VAL A 157 -6.89 -10.48 3.58
C VAL A 157 -7.27 -10.52 2.11
N SER A 158 -6.33 -10.91 1.25
CA SER A 158 -6.61 -11.11 -0.17
C SER A 158 -7.38 -12.41 -0.42
N ASP A 159 -8.02 -12.49 -1.58
CA ASP A 159 -8.79 -13.64 -2.04
C ASP A 159 -7.97 -14.94 -1.93
N GLY A 160 -8.63 -16.01 -1.49
CA GLY A 160 -8.01 -17.32 -1.31
C GLY A 160 -7.27 -17.51 0.02
N TYR A 161 -7.24 -16.49 0.89
CA TYR A 161 -6.67 -16.63 2.23
C TYR A 161 -7.39 -17.74 3.02
N THR A 162 -6.63 -18.49 3.81
CA THR A 162 -7.16 -19.48 4.75
C THR A 162 -6.41 -19.32 6.05
N SER A 163 -7.16 -19.19 7.15
CA SER A 163 -6.60 -19.12 8.49
C SER A 163 -5.96 -20.44 8.89
N VAL A 164 -4.73 -20.38 9.40
CA VAL A 164 -3.94 -21.53 9.87
C VAL A 164 -3.18 -21.15 11.14
N GLY A 165 -2.99 -22.10 12.05
CA GLY A 165 -2.21 -21.87 13.28
C GLY A 165 -2.97 -22.24 14.56
N ALA A 166 -2.38 -21.88 15.70
CA ALA A 166 -2.93 -22.14 17.03
C ALA A 166 -4.08 -21.19 17.39
N ASP A 167 -4.02 -19.95 16.89
CA ASP A 167 -5.01 -18.90 17.12
C ASP A 167 -5.66 -18.52 15.78
N PRO A 168 -6.61 -19.34 15.28
CA PRO A 168 -7.18 -19.12 13.96
C PRO A 168 -8.03 -17.84 13.95
N LEU A 169 -7.76 -16.96 12.99
CA LEU A 169 -8.68 -15.90 12.60
C LEU A 169 -10.03 -16.47 12.14
N GLN A 170 -11.09 -15.77 12.48
CA GLN A 170 -12.46 -16.05 12.06
C GLN A 170 -12.88 -15.08 10.95
N GLU A 171 -13.51 -15.61 9.91
CA GLU A 171 -14.04 -14.79 8.83
C GLU A 171 -15.34 -14.10 9.26
N LEU A 172 -15.37 -12.76 9.22
CA LEU A 172 -16.62 -11.99 9.37
C LEU A 172 -17.34 -11.89 8.02
N ALA A 173 -16.57 -11.64 6.96
CA ALA A 173 -17.02 -11.55 5.59
C ALA A 173 -15.84 -11.80 4.65
N PRO A 174 -16.09 -12.01 3.34
CA PRO A 174 -15.01 -12.10 2.38
C PRO A 174 -14.01 -10.95 2.54
N ASN A 175 -12.74 -11.31 2.67
CA ASN A 175 -11.59 -10.40 2.87
C ASN A 175 -11.52 -9.69 4.25
N VAL A 176 -12.50 -9.81 5.15
CA VAL A 176 -12.48 -9.21 6.50
C VAL A 176 -12.53 -10.29 7.59
N TRP A 177 -11.46 -10.39 8.37
CA TRP A 177 -11.26 -11.46 9.35
C TRP A 177 -10.90 -10.86 10.71
N VAL A 178 -11.22 -11.57 11.80
CA VAL A 178 -10.93 -11.12 13.18
C VAL A 178 -10.24 -12.19 13.99
N SER A 179 -9.45 -11.79 14.99
CA SER A 179 -8.99 -12.71 16.03
C SER A 179 -10.20 -13.28 16.80
N ALA A 180 -10.14 -14.56 17.17
CA ALA A 180 -11.11 -15.10 18.11
C ALA A 180 -11.05 -14.30 19.43
N PRO A 181 -12.20 -14.09 20.12
CA PRO A 181 -12.18 -13.51 21.46
C PRO A 181 -11.29 -14.37 22.36
N GLY A 182 -10.38 -13.72 23.10
CA GLY A 182 -9.55 -14.42 24.08
C GLY A 182 -10.42 -14.97 25.21
N ASP A 183 -10.26 -16.25 25.52
CA ASP A 183 -10.90 -16.92 26.66
C ASP A 183 -10.36 -16.45 28.03
#